data_AF-A0A9Q3IQY7-F1
#
_entry.id   AF-A0A9Q3IQY7-F1
#
_cell.length_a   1.000
_cell.length_b   1.000
_cell.length_c   1.000
_cell.angle_alpha   90.00
_cell.angle_beta   90.00
_cell.angle_gamma   90.00
#
_symmetry.space_group_name_H-M   'P 1'
#
loop_
_entity.id
_entity.type
_entity.pdbx_description
1 polymer ?
#
loop_
_entity_poly.entity_id
_entity_poly.type
_entity_poly.pdbx_seq_one_letter_code
_entity_poly.pdbx_strand_id
1 'polypeptide(L)'
;MDWVTALPPGGDRSYNAFLVLVERYSKTLMFLPFHKDNTAMETAIMIWNKVISHTGLLQNIITYHPQTDGLAERVIQRLEDMIKIFCAYELEFKDSDSSTHDWCTLIPALELEYKTIHYSTGKTPAMLEKGWNPRLPYDTLKKDLVDIHPTAISLKMMLEKARNHSNRCMQDSFKYAKERWDKSHKPPDFKVGYLVLVSTLNFNDIKVPRKLK
;
A
#
# COMPACT_ATOMS: atom_id res chain seq x y z
N MET A 1 6.63 -8.15 1.15
CA MET A 1 6.67 -7.00 2.07
C MET A 1 7.87 -6.13 1.74
N ASP A 2 7.82 -4.83 2.05
CA ASP A 2 8.93 -3.90 1.78
C ASP A 2 8.95 -2.73 2.76
N TRP A 3 10.13 -2.11 2.91
CA TRP A 3 10.37 -1.02 3.85
C TRP A 3 10.36 0.34 3.16
N VAL A 4 9.54 1.26 3.68
CA VAL A 4 9.65 2.68 3.36
C VAL A 4 10.36 3.38 4.51
N THR A 5 11.48 4.02 4.21
CA THR A 5 12.35 4.65 5.20
C THR A 5 12.56 6.13 4.87
N ALA A 6 13.28 6.84 5.75
CA ALA A 6 13.60 8.27 5.61
C ALA A 6 12.36 9.18 5.60
N LEU A 7 11.34 8.81 6.37
CA LEU A 7 10.17 9.64 6.61
C LEU A 7 10.45 10.64 7.74
N PRO A 8 9.74 11.80 7.76
CA PRO A 8 9.75 12.67 8.92
C PRO A 8 9.29 11.90 10.17
N PRO A 9 9.81 12.22 11.37
CA PRO A 9 9.33 11.61 12.61
C PRO A 9 7.81 11.80 12.77
N GLY A 10 7.07 10.72 12.97
CA GLY A 10 5.62 10.73 13.13
C GLY A 10 5.12 9.78 14.22
N GLY A 11 3.95 10.07 14.75
CA GLY A 11 3.27 9.37 15.83
C GLY A 11 3.87 9.69 17.20
N ASP A 12 3.18 9.24 18.25
CA ASP A 12 3.60 9.42 19.65
C ASP A 12 5.01 8.88 19.97
N ARG A 13 5.52 7.98 19.12
CA ARG A 13 6.84 7.36 19.29
C ARG A 13 7.91 7.91 18.35
N SER A 14 7.62 8.90 17.51
CA SER A 14 8.59 9.43 16.52
C SER A 14 9.11 8.36 15.54
N TYR A 15 8.21 7.55 14.98
CA TYR A 15 8.53 6.60 13.92
C TYR A 15 9.09 7.32 12.70
N ASN A 16 10.04 6.71 11.99
CA ASN A 16 10.72 7.31 10.84
C ASN A 16 10.77 6.37 9.61
N ALA A 17 10.08 5.24 9.71
CA ALA A 17 9.94 4.23 8.69
C ALA A 17 8.59 3.51 8.85
N PHE A 18 8.15 2.79 7.84
CA PHE A 18 7.10 1.78 7.98
C PHE A 18 7.36 0.57 7.11
N LEU A 19 6.81 -0.56 7.52
CA LEU A 19 6.78 -1.80 6.75
C LEU A 19 5.45 -1.90 6.01
N VAL A 20 5.52 -2.04 4.69
CA VAL A 20 4.37 -2.32 3.82
C VAL A 20 4.21 -3.83 3.69
N LEU A 21 3.06 -4.31 4.15
CA LEU A 21 2.62 -5.68 3.96
C LEU A 21 1.49 -5.69 2.93
N VAL A 22 1.62 -6.57 1.94
CA VAL A 22 0.59 -6.81 0.94
C VAL A 22 0.29 -8.30 0.96
N GLU A 23 -0.96 -8.65 1.25
CA GLU A 23 -1.42 -10.03 1.15
C GLU A 23 -1.48 -10.44 -0.33
N ARG A 24 -0.98 -11.64 -0.65
CA ARG A 24 -0.70 -12.04 -2.02
C ARG A 24 -1.96 -12.24 -2.85
N TYR A 25 -3.06 -12.69 -2.27
CA TYR A 25 -4.29 -13.05 -2.98
C TYR A 25 -5.33 -11.94 -2.97
N SER A 26 -5.66 -11.41 -1.78
CA SER A 26 -6.63 -10.34 -1.58
C SER A 26 -6.11 -8.97 -2.01
N LYS A 27 -4.77 -8.79 -2.00
CA LYS A 27 -4.11 -7.49 -2.14
C LYS A 27 -4.43 -6.52 -1.00
N THR A 28 -4.86 -7.03 0.16
CA THR A 28 -5.03 -6.19 1.36
C THR A 28 -3.69 -5.62 1.78
N LEU A 29 -3.76 -4.36 2.19
CA LEU A 29 -2.63 -3.60 2.69
C LEU A 29 -2.66 -3.57 4.20
N MET A 30 -1.47 -3.65 4.78
CA MET A 30 -1.25 -3.34 6.18
C MET A 30 0.06 -2.59 6.30
N PHE A 31 0.02 -1.46 7.00
CA PHE A 31 1.17 -0.64 7.30
C PHE A 31 1.52 -0.77 8.77
N LEU A 32 2.79 -0.98 9.04
CA LEU A 32 3.31 -1.05 10.40
C LEU A 32 4.33 0.08 10.58
N PRO A 33 4.08 1.08 11.43
CA PRO A 33 5.04 2.16 11.68
C PRO A 33 6.22 1.64 12.52
N PHE A 34 7.44 1.99 12.12
CA PHE A 34 8.70 1.48 12.65
C PHE A 34 9.76 2.59 12.76
N HIS A 35 10.84 2.25 13.45
CA HIS A 35 12.12 2.93 13.37
C HIS A 35 13.04 2.18 12.40
N LYS A 36 13.81 2.93 11.60
CA LYS A 36 14.80 2.39 10.64
C LYS A 36 15.82 1.44 11.28
N ASP A 37 16.05 1.59 12.57
CA ASP A 37 17.00 0.88 13.41
C ASP A 37 16.35 -0.19 14.28
N ASN A 38 15.06 -0.47 14.11
CA ASN A 38 14.43 -1.57 14.81
C ASN A 38 15.11 -2.91 14.49
N THR A 39 15.28 -3.71 15.54
CA THR A 39 15.89 -5.03 15.44
C THR A 39 14.94 -6.02 14.75
N ALA A 40 15.51 -7.12 14.25
CA ALA A 40 14.71 -8.23 13.69
C ALA A 40 13.71 -8.79 14.71
N MET A 41 14.07 -8.81 16.00
CA MET A 41 13.19 -9.30 17.07
C MET A 41 12.00 -8.35 17.29
N GLU A 42 12.23 -7.04 17.34
CA GLU A 42 11.16 -6.05 17.45
C GLU A 42 10.22 -6.12 16.25
N THR A 43 10.79 -6.30 15.05
CA THR A 43 10.02 -6.52 13.82
C THR A 43 9.14 -7.75 13.91
N ALA A 44 9.70 -8.88 14.36
CA ALA A 44 8.95 -10.13 14.51
C ALA A 44 7.81 -9.99 15.53
N ILE A 45 8.05 -9.34 16.66
CA ILE A 45 7.04 -9.09 17.69
C ILE A 45 5.92 -8.20 17.14
N MET A 46 6.25 -7.16 16.38
CA MET A 46 5.25 -6.29 15.75
C MET A 46 4.42 -7.04 14.71
N ILE A 47 5.05 -7.84 13.85
CA ILE A 47 4.34 -8.68 12.89
C ILE A 47 3.42 -9.67 13.61
N TRP A 48 3.89 -10.30 14.68
CA TRP A 48 3.06 -11.21 15.48
C TRP A 48 1.83 -10.50 16.04
N ASN A 49 2.02 -9.36 16.69
CA ASN A 49 0.93 -8.66 17.37
C ASN A 49 -0.08 -8.03 16.40
N LYS A 50 0.38 -7.53 15.25
CA LYS A 50 -0.46 -6.78 14.32
C LYS A 50 -0.94 -7.59 13.12
N VAL A 51 -0.10 -8.47 12.57
CA VAL A 51 -0.44 -9.20 11.34
C VAL A 51 -1.16 -10.49 11.67
N ILE A 52 -0.59 -11.31 12.57
CA ILE A 52 -1.17 -12.61 12.91
C ILE A 52 -2.55 -12.47 13.56
N SER A 53 -2.77 -11.40 14.32
CA SER A 53 -4.09 -11.09 14.89
C SER A 53 -5.15 -10.76 13.82
N HIS A 54 -4.74 -10.29 12.64
CA HIS A 54 -5.64 -9.95 11.54
C HIS A 54 -5.80 -11.07 10.51
N THR A 55 -4.73 -11.79 10.17
CA THR A 55 -4.71 -12.77 9.07
C THR A 55 -4.60 -14.22 9.53
N GLY A 56 -4.31 -14.46 10.81
CA GLY A 56 -3.93 -15.78 11.32
C GLY A 56 -2.47 -16.12 10.99
N LEU A 57 -2.12 -17.41 11.10
CA LEU A 57 -0.76 -17.89 10.86
C LEU A 57 -0.38 -17.75 9.37
N LEU A 58 0.68 -16.98 9.11
CA LEU A 58 1.23 -16.83 7.77
C LEU A 58 1.91 -18.13 7.34
N GLN A 59 1.47 -18.71 6.22
CA GLN A 59 2.13 -19.90 5.67
C GLN A 59 3.49 -19.57 5.06
N ASN A 60 3.63 -18.41 4.44
CA ASN A 60 4.87 -17.95 3.81
C ASN A 60 5.00 -16.42 3.96
N ILE A 61 6.18 -15.96 4.36
CA ILE A 61 6.55 -14.53 4.32
C ILE A 61 7.58 -14.38 3.21
N ILE A 62 7.24 -13.59 2.19
CA ILE A 62 8.11 -13.39 1.03
C ILE A 62 8.70 -11.99 1.11
N THR A 63 10.01 -11.94 1.32
CA THR A 63 10.86 -10.76 1.20
C THR A 63 11.72 -10.95 -0.04
N TYR A 64 11.28 -10.38 -1.17
CA TYR A 64 12.04 -10.38 -2.42
C TYR A 64 12.15 -11.74 -3.14
N HIS A 65 11.48 -11.88 -4.31
CA HIS A 65 11.66 -13.02 -5.20
C HIS A 65 11.89 -12.54 -6.65
N PRO A 66 13.14 -12.50 -7.15
CA PRO A 66 13.49 -11.92 -8.46
C PRO A 66 12.80 -12.55 -9.67
N GLN A 67 12.25 -13.77 -9.52
CA GLN A 67 11.79 -14.59 -10.64
C GLN A 67 10.26 -14.64 -10.81
N THR A 68 9.47 -14.16 -9.83
CA THR A 68 8.02 -14.46 -9.84
C THR A 68 7.07 -13.38 -9.35
N ASP A 69 7.55 -12.20 -8.92
CA ASP A 69 6.66 -11.26 -8.21
C ASP A 69 6.72 -9.79 -8.66
N GLY A 70 6.98 -9.54 -9.94
CA GLY A 70 6.89 -8.19 -10.51
C GLY A 70 5.49 -7.55 -10.38
N LEU A 71 4.45 -8.32 -10.01
CA LEU A 71 3.12 -7.79 -9.70
C LEU A 71 3.03 -7.27 -8.26
N ALA A 72 3.57 -7.99 -7.27
CA ALA A 72 3.69 -7.48 -5.89
C ALA A 72 4.64 -6.29 -5.83
N GLU A 73 5.76 -6.33 -6.54
CA GLU A 73 6.72 -5.22 -6.60
C GLU A 73 6.09 -3.95 -7.19
N ARG A 74 5.35 -4.06 -8.30
CA ARG A 74 4.62 -2.93 -8.89
C ARG A 74 3.52 -2.40 -7.98
N VAL A 75 2.85 -3.27 -7.22
CA VAL A 75 1.86 -2.83 -6.24
C VAL A 75 2.56 -2.08 -5.10
N ILE A 76 3.62 -2.65 -4.52
CA ILE A 76 4.40 -2.04 -3.44
C ILE A 76 4.95 -0.68 -3.86
N GLN A 77 5.66 -0.59 -5.00
CA GLN A 77 6.18 0.68 -5.51
C GLN A 77 5.08 1.74 -5.67
N ARG A 78 3.91 1.33 -6.16
CA ARG A 78 2.78 2.24 -6.32
C ARG A 78 2.19 2.71 -5.00
N LEU A 79 2.23 1.86 -3.98
CA LEU A 79 1.83 2.23 -2.62
C LEU A 79 2.84 3.17 -1.99
N GLU A 80 4.14 2.92 -2.19
CA GLU A 80 5.16 3.85 -1.72
C GLU A 80 4.99 5.24 -2.31
N ASP A 81 4.74 5.34 -3.62
CA ASP A 81 4.49 6.63 -4.27
C ASP A 81 3.26 7.32 -3.68
N MET A 82 2.17 6.56 -3.50
CA MET A 82 0.94 7.08 -2.88
C MET A 82 1.20 7.60 -1.46
N ILE A 83 1.98 6.87 -0.67
CA ILE A 83 2.28 7.25 0.72
C ILE A 83 3.26 8.41 0.76
N LYS A 84 4.28 8.46 -0.10
CA LYS A 84 5.22 9.60 -0.16
C LYS A 84 4.47 10.91 -0.46
N ILE A 85 3.50 10.89 -1.37
CA ILE A 85 2.67 12.06 -1.67
C ILE A 85 1.71 12.37 -0.51
N PHE A 86 1.22 11.34 0.20
CA PHE A 86 0.35 11.50 1.34
C PHE A 86 1.08 12.06 2.58
N CYS A 87 2.28 11.58 2.88
CA CYS A 87 3.18 12.11 3.91
C CYS A 87 3.64 13.54 3.58
N ALA A 88 3.86 13.88 2.30
CA ALA A 88 4.23 15.24 1.92
C ALA A 88 3.14 16.27 2.23
N TYR A 89 1.86 15.86 2.26
CA TYR A 89 0.72 16.74 2.60
C TYR A 89 0.67 17.18 4.06
N GLU A 90 1.31 16.43 4.93
CA GLU A 90 1.49 16.76 6.34
C GLU A 90 2.17 18.13 6.55
N LEU A 91 2.96 18.59 5.56
CA LEU A 91 3.60 19.92 5.58
C LEU A 91 2.61 21.08 5.43
N GLU A 92 1.37 20.84 4.99
CA GLU A 92 0.40 21.89 4.67
C GLU A 92 -0.78 21.99 5.66
N PHE A 93 -1.01 20.96 6.49
CA PHE A 93 -2.17 20.92 7.40
C PHE A 93 -1.78 21.21 8.86
N LYS A 94 -2.04 22.44 9.31
CA LYS A 94 -2.03 22.80 10.74
C LYS A 94 -3.47 22.99 11.20
N ASP A 95 -3.94 22.15 12.12
CA ASP A 95 -5.22 22.44 12.79
C ASP A 95 -5.07 23.69 13.68
N SER A 96 -6.21 24.32 14.00
CA SER A 96 -6.34 25.45 14.92
C SER A 96 -5.68 25.23 16.29
N ASP A 97 -5.58 23.97 16.73
CA ASP A 97 -4.93 23.55 17.98
C ASP A 97 -3.44 23.17 17.82
N SER A 98 -2.79 23.54 16.71
CA SER A 98 -1.37 23.21 16.44
C SER A 98 -1.05 21.70 16.39
N SER A 99 -2.07 20.84 16.43
CA SER A 99 -1.93 19.41 16.22
C SER A 99 -1.83 19.16 14.72
N THR A 100 -0.62 19.21 14.17
CA THR A 100 -0.33 18.63 12.87
C THR A 100 -0.55 17.12 13.00
N HIS A 101 -1.58 16.60 12.36
CA HIS A 101 -1.83 15.17 12.31
C HIS A 101 -0.79 14.52 11.40
N ASP A 102 0.13 13.77 12.01
CA ASP A 102 1.24 13.17 11.30
C ASP A 102 0.83 12.00 10.40
N TRP A 103 1.74 11.56 9.53
CA TRP A 103 1.50 10.42 8.65
C TRP A 103 1.11 9.13 9.39
N CYS A 104 1.56 8.92 10.64
CA CYS A 104 1.15 7.76 11.44
C CYS A 104 -0.34 7.81 11.80
N THR A 105 -0.88 8.99 12.10
CA THR A 105 -2.32 9.17 12.40
C THR A 105 -3.21 9.01 11.17
N LEU A 106 -2.68 9.28 9.98
CA LEU A 106 -3.45 9.26 8.74
C LEU A 106 -3.42 7.90 8.00
N ILE A 107 -2.43 7.05 8.28
CA ILE A 107 -2.30 5.70 7.69
C ILE A 107 -3.58 4.86 7.76
N PRO A 108 -4.31 4.76 8.90
CA PRO A 108 -5.51 3.93 8.98
C PRO A 108 -6.60 4.37 8.01
N ALA A 109 -6.70 5.67 7.72
CA ALA A 109 -7.65 6.18 6.72
C ALA A 109 -7.25 5.71 5.31
N LEU A 110 -5.95 5.69 4.99
CA LEU A 110 -5.43 5.20 3.72
C LEU A 110 -5.69 3.69 3.52
N GLU A 111 -5.51 2.87 4.56
CA GLU A 111 -5.81 1.43 4.52
C GLU A 111 -7.27 1.15 4.24
N LEU A 112 -8.18 1.87 4.92
CA LEU A 112 -9.62 1.69 4.77
C LEU A 112 -10.16 2.24 3.45
N GLU A 113 -9.53 3.29 2.90
CA GLU A 113 -9.87 3.83 1.59
C GLU A 113 -9.25 3.05 0.42
N TYR A 114 -8.34 2.10 0.68
CA TYR A 114 -7.77 1.26 -0.35
C TYR A 114 -8.82 0.30 -0.95
N LYS A 115 -9.60 0.85 -1.88
CA LYS A 115 -10.71 0.19 -2.59
C LYS A 115 -10.36 -0.03 -4.06
N THR A 116 -9.07 -0.19 -4.36
CA THR A 116 -8.62 -0.44 -5.73
C THR A 116 -9.13 -1.80 -6.19
N ILE A 117 -9.86 -1.83 -7.31
CA ILE A 117 -10.23 -3.07 -7.98
C ILE A 117 -9.04 -3.50 -8.84
N HIS A 118 -8.50 -4.69 -8.56
CA HIS A 118 -7.40 -5.24 -9.35
C HIS A 118 -7.94 -6.12 -10.48
N TYR A 119 -7.31 -6.04 -11.66
CA TYR A 119 -7.71 -6.83 -12.84
C TYR A 119 -7.75 -8.33 -12.55
N SER A 120 -6.80 -8.84 -11.77
CA SER A 120 -6.71 -10.27 -11.42
C SER A 120 -7.81 -10.75 -10.48
N THR A 121 -8.42 -9.88 -9.68
CA THR A 121 -9.39 -10.28 -8.64
C THR A 121 -10.81 -9.80 -8.92
N GLY A 122 -10.98 -8.74 -9.72
CA GLY A 122 -12.28 -8.14 -10.05
C GLY A 122 -13.04 -7.57 -8.85
N LYS A 123 -12.44 -7.57 -7.65
CA LYS A 123 -13.04 -7.12 -6.39
C LYS A 123 -12.03 -6.29 -5.59
N THR A 124 -12.55 -5.48 -4.67
CA THR A 124 -11.72 -4.74 -3.71
C THR A 124 -11.10 -5.69 -2.69
N PRO A 125 -9.93 -5.36 -2.11
CA PRO A 125 -9.29 -6.21 -1.11
C PRO A 125 -10.18 -6.52 0.10
N ALA A 126 -10.87 -5.50 0.64
CA ALA A 126 -11.78 -5.68 1.75
C ALA A 126 -12.95 -6.64 1.43
N MET A 127 -13.44 -6.64 0.19
CA MET A 127 -14.46 -7.61 -0.24
C MET A 127 -13.93 -9.05 -0.31
N LEU A 128 -12.65 -9.23 -0.61
CA LEU A 128 -12.04 -10.56 -0.70
C LEU A 128 -11.74 -11.14 0.69
N GLU A 129 -11.30 -10.31 1.64
CA GLU A 129 -10.98 -10.78 3.00
C GLU A 129 -12.17 -10.80 3.94
N LYS A 130 -12.93 -9.70 3.98
CA LYS A 130 -13.97 -9.49 4.99
C LYS A 130 -15.37 -9.79 4.43
N GLY A 131 -15.53 -9.83 3.11
CA GLY A 131 -16.82 -9.99 2.44
C GLY A 131 -17.66 -8.70 2.40
N TRP A 132 -17.14 -7.59 2.91
CA TRP A 132 -17.77 -6.27 2.89
C TRP A 132 -16.72 -5.17 2.85
N ASN A 133 -17.08 -4.01 2.29
CA ASN A 133 -16.24 -2.82 2.35
C ASN A 133 -16.53 -2.07 3.65
N PRO A 134 -15.53 -1.83 4.51
CA PRO A 134 -15.73 -1.11 5.75
C PRO A 134 -16.23 0.31 5.50
N ARG A 135 -17.23 0.71 6.30
CA ARG A 135 -17.70 2.08 6.37
C ARG A 135 -16.81 2.85 7.34
N LEU A 136 -16.44 4.06 6.97
CA LEU A 136 -15.66 4.96 7.80
C LEU A 136 -16.57 5.66 8.82
N PRO A 137 -16.00 6.19 9.93
CA PRO A 137 -16.77 6.98 10.90
C PRO A 137 -17.55 8.12 10.23
N TYR A 138 -16.97 8.75 9.21
CA TYR A 138 -17.62 9.77 8.39
C TYR A 138 -18.90 9.26 7.69
N ASP A 139 -18.89 8.05 7.14
CA ASP A 139 -20.04 7.47 6.44
C ASP A 139 -21.23 7.23 7.38
N THR A 140 -20.96 7.22 8.69
CA THR A 140 -21.94 6.94 9.75
C THR A 140 -22.42 8.21 10.45
N LEU A 141 -21.72 9.35 10.28
CA LEU A 141 -22.17 10.65 10.77
C LEU A 141 -23.42 11.08 10.00
N LYS A 142 -24.59 10.83 10.59
CA LYS A 142 -25.88 11.24 10.03
C LYS A 142 -25.86 12.75 9.76
N LYS A 143 -26.28 13.13 8.55
CA LYS A 143 -26.43 14.55 8.14
C LYS A 143 -27.45 15.30 9.00
N ASP A 144 -28.35 14.57 9.66
CA ASP A 144 -29.52 15.10 10.37
C ASP A 144 -29.33 15.19 11.89
N LEU A 145 -28.10 15.10 12.40
CA LEU A 145 -27.83 15.31 13.81
C LEU A 145 -27.92 16.81 14.12
N VAL A 146 -28.89 17.16 14.97
CA VAL A 146 -29.21 18.55 15.35
C VAL A 146 -28.08 19.20 16.16
N ASP A 147 -27.33 18.40 16.92
CA ASP A 147 -26.13 18.84 17.66
C ASP A 147 -24.99 17.85 17.43
N ILE A 148 -23.99 18.27 16.64
CA ILE A 148 -22.72 17.54 16.48
C ILE A 148 -21.68 18.30 17.29
N HIS A 149 -20.99 17.61 18.20
CA HIS A 149 -19.91 18.22 18.99
C HIS A 149 -18.84 18.84 18.06
N PRO A 150 -18.29 20.02 18.36
CA PRO A 150 -17.32 20.71 17.51
C PRO A 150 -16.12 19.83 17.11
N THR A 151 -15.61 19.00 18.03
CA THR A 151 -14.54 18.03 17.75
C THR A 151 -14.93 16.97 16.71
N ALA A 152 -16.18 16.53 16.69
CA ALA A 152 -16.64 15.57 15.70
C ALA A 152 -16.76 16.22 14.31
N ILE A 153 -17.07 17.53 14.26
CA ILE A 153 -17.06 18.31 13.02
C ILE A 153 -15.62 18.49 12.50
N SER A 154 -14.67 18.87 13.36
CA SER A 154 -13.27 19.04 12.94
C SER A 154 -12.67 17.72 12.44
N LEU A 155 -12.89 16.61 13.16
CA LEU A 155 -12.47 15.27 12.74
C LEU A 155 -13.11 14.87 11.40
N LYS A 156 -14.39 15.16 11.21
CA LYS A 156 -15.10 14.93 9.93
C LYS A 156 -14.43 15.67 8.77
N MET A 157 -14.16 16.96 8.93
CA MET A 157 -13.53 17.80 7.90
C MET A 157 -12.09 17.33 7.60
N MET A 158 -11.35 16.94 8.62
CA MET A 158 -10.01 16.36 8.49
C MET A 158 -10.05 15.07 7.66
N LEU A 159 -10.94 14.13 8.01
CA LEU A 159 -11.07 12.86 7.30
C LEU A 159 -11.48 13.08 5.83
N GLU A 160 -12.39 14.02 5.54
CA GLU A 160 -12.74 14.38 4.16
C GLU A 160 -11.55 14.93 3.37
N LYS A 161 -10.76 15.84 3.98
CA LYS A 161 -9.57 16.41 3.32
C LYS A 161 -8.52 15.33 3.05
N ALA A 162 -8.20 14.52 4.05
CA ALA A 162 -7.27 13.39 3.92
C ALA A 162 -7.72 12.42 2.82
N ARG A 163 -9.03 12.13 2.74
CA ARG A 163 -9.60 11.28 1.68
C ARG A 163 -9.46 11.91 0.30
N ASN A 164 -9.84 13.17 0.14
CA ASN A 164 -9.74 13.87 -1.14
C ASN A 164 -8.29 13.91 -1.62
N HIS A 165 -7.37 14.17 -0.69
CA HIS A 165 -5.94 14.12 -0.95
C HIS A 165 -5.49 12.71 -1.35
N SER A 166 -5.82 11.69 -0.58
CA SER A 166 -5.50 10.28 -0.87
C SER A 166 -6.02 9.84 -2.25
N ASN A 167 -7.27 10.17 -2.58
CA ASN A 167 -7.86 9.87 -3.89
C ASN A 167 -7.09 10.55 -5.02
N ARG A 168 -6.73 11.82 -4.84
CA ARG A 168 -5.92 12.57 -5.80
C ARG A 168 -4.54 11.95 -5.96
N CYS A 169 -3.85 11.65 -4.86
CA CYS A 169 -2.56 10.96 -4.87
C CYS A 169 -2.64 9.65 -5.63
N MET A 170 -3.67 8.85 -5.37
CA MET A 170 -3.87 7.57 -6.03
C MET A 170 -4.06 7.74 -7.54
N GLN A 171 -4.86 8.74 -7.96
CA GLN A 171 -5.05 9.09 -9.37
C GLN A 171 -3.75 9.58 -10.03
N ASP A 172 -3.00 10.44 -9.35
CA ASP A 172 -1.72 10.97 -9.84
C ASP A 172 -0.68 9.84 -9.97
N SER A 173 -0.60 8.92 -8.99
CA SER A 173 0.24 7.72 -9.07
C SER A 173 -0.19 6.78 -10.21
N PHE A 174 -1.50 6.60 -10.44
CA PHE A 174 -1.99 5.83 -11.60
C PHE A 174 -1.55 6.47 -12.92
N LYS A 175 -1.70 7.79 -13.03
CA LYS A 175 -1.34 8.55 -14.23
C LYS A 175 0.16 8.49 -14.49
N TYR A 176 0.97 8.73 -13.45
CA TYR A 176 2.43 8.64 -13.53
C TYR A 176 2.90 7.24 -13.96
N ALA A 177 2.34 6.18 -13.37
CA ALA A 177 2.67 4.81 -13.74
C ALA A 177 2.32 4.49 -15.19
N LYS A 178 1.15 4.95 -15.66
CA LYS A 178 0.74 4.81 -17.06
C LYS A 178 1.69 5.54 -18.00
N GLU A 179 2.01 6.81 -17.74
CA GLU A 179 2.92 7.60 -18.58
C GLU A 179 4.33 7.00 -18.64
N ARG A 180 4.82 6.47 -17.51
CA ARG A 180 6.13 5.80 -17.45
C ARG A 180 6.14 4.50 -18.23
N TRP A 181 5.07 3.70 -18.12
CA TRP A 181 4.90 2.52 -18.96
C TRP A 181 4.84 3.00 -20.43
N ASP A 182 3.88 3.81 -20.86
CA ASP A 182 3.76 4.24 -22.27
C ASP A 182 5.08 4.75 -22.91
N LYS A 183 5.96 5.43 -22.15
CA LYS A 183 7.30 5.85 -22.61
C LYS A 183 8.32 4.71 -22.80
N SER A 184 8.19 3.62 -22.05
CA SER A 184 9.21 2.57 -21.90
C SER A 184 8.89 1.22 -22.53
N HIS A 185 7.63 0.72 -22.69
CA HIS A 185 7.52 -0.43 -23.60
C HIS A 185 7.65 0.08 -25.02
N LYS A 186 8.34 -0.75 -25.78
CA LYS A 186 8.06 -0.97 -27.17
C LYS A 186 7.41 -2.36 -27.26
N PRO A 187 6.27 -2.52 -27.94
CA PRO A 187 5.74 -3.85 -28.18
C PRO A 187 6.83 -4.68 -28.86
N PRO A 188 7.09 -5.91 -28.39
CA PRO A 188 8.10 -6.76 -29.00
C PRO A 188 7.72 -7.06 -30.46
N ASP A 189 8.62 -6.81 -31.39
CA ASP A 189 8.40 -7.01 -32.84
C ASP A 189 8.67 -8.47 -33.27
N PHE A 190 8.24 -9.43 -32.44
CA PHE A 190 8.44 -10.85 -32.70
C PHE A 190 7.17 -11.46 -33.29
N LYS A 191 7.33 -12.25 -34.36
CA LYS A 191 6.24 -13.04 -34.94
C LYS A 191 6.34 -14.48 -34.46
N VAL A 192 5.20 -15.17 -34.39
CA VAL A 192 5.15 -16.61 -34.07
C VAL A 192 6.02 -17.36 -35.08
N GLY A 193 6.99 -18.12 -34.59
CA GLY A 193 7.99 -18.84 -35.39
C GLY A 193 9.40 -18.21 -35.40
N TYR A 194 9.60 -17.02 -34.80
CA TYR A 194 10.93 -16.45 -34.66
C TYR A 194 11.72 -17.13 -33.53
N LEU A 195 13.00 -17.40 -33.81
CA LEU A 195 13.95 -17.84 -32.79
C LEU A 195 14.40 -16.63 -31.98
N VAL A 196 14.37 -16.74 -30.66
CA VAL A 196 14.79 -15.69 -29.71
C VAL A 196 15.86 -16.23 -28.77
N LEU A 197 16.80 -15.38 -28.40
CA LEU A 197 17.84 -15.72 -27.43
C LEU A 197 17.29 -15.58 -26.01
N VAL A 198 17.46 -16.62 -25.20
CA VAL A 198 17.07 -16.63 -23.78
C VAL A 198 18.33 -16.52 -22.94
N SER A 199 18.38 -15.52 -22.06
CA SER A 199 19.50 -15.33 -21.14
C SER A 199 19.53 -16.45 -20.09
N THR A 200 20.61 -17.23 -20.04
CA THR A 200 20.79 -18.35 -19.10
C THR A 200 21.28 -17.92 -17.72
N LEU A 201 21.53 -16.62 -17.51
CA LEU A 201 22.27 -16.07 -16.37
C LEU A 201 21.60 -16.34 -15.00
N ASN A 202 20.27 -16.55 -14.99
CA ASN A 202 19.49 -16.88 -13.80
C ASN A 202 18.88 -18.30 -13.82
N PHE A 203 19.32 -19.16 -14.75
CA PHE A 203 18.84 -20.55 -14.86
C PHE A 203 19.76 -21.48 -14.08
N ASN A 204 19.71 -21.37 -12.75
CA ASN A 204 20.64 -22.14 -11.91
C ASN A 204 20.19 -23.58 -11.63
N ASP A 205 18.94 -23.99 -11.87
CA ASP A 205 18.49 -25.36 -11.58
C ASP A 205 17.16 -25.78 -12.25
N ILE A 206 17.06 -25.74 -13.57
CA ILE A 206 15.86 -26.28 -14.26
C ILE A 206 16.30 -27.27 -15.34
N LYS A 207 16.01 -28.57 -15.11
CA LYS A 207 15.89 -29.55 -16.20
C LYS A 207 15.05 -28.92 -17.29
N VAL A 208 15.68 -28.57 -18.42
CA VAL A 208 15.08 -27.78 -19.51
C VAL A 208 13.66 -28.28 -19.78
N PRO A 209 12.62 -27.43 -19.64
CA PRO A 209 11.24 -27.82 -19.89
C PRO A 209 11.10 -28.41 -21.29
N ARG A 210 10.33 -29.48 -21.47
CA ARG A 210 10.05 -30.09 -22.80
C ARG A 210 9.50 -29.10 -23.84
N LYS A 211 8.98 -27.95 -23.41
CA LYS A 211 8.50 -26.86 -24.27
C LYS A 211 9.61 -25.98 -24.87
N LEU A 212 10.84 -26.11 -24.39
CA LEU A 212 12.04 -25.39 -24.84
C LEU A 212 13.05 -26.33 -25.54
N LYS A 213 12.64 -27.58 -25.83
CA LYS A 213 13.37 -28.51 -26.69
C LYS A 213 12.68 -28.61 -28.04
#